data_AF-A0A964VTM5-F1
#
_entry.id   AF-A0A964VTM5-F1
#
_cell.length_a   1.000
_cell.length_b   1.000
_cell.length_c   1.000
_cell.angle_alpha   90.00
_cell.angle_beta   90.00
_cell.angle_gamma   90.00
#
_symmetry.space_group_name_H-M   'P 1'
#
loop_
_entity.id
_entity.type
_entity.pdbx_description
1 polymer ?
#
loop_
_entity_poly.entity_id
_entity_poly.type
_entity_poly.pdbx_seq_one_letter_code
_entity_poly.pdbx_strand_id
1 'polypeptide(L)'
;MIRDGLLTIASFVSTMILPWPFTIVLALVAGFFEPLIPFAIGIFADTLYYAPGAGAVPLYSVYGLVVSLVITFVRSQLHSSTIR
;
A
#
# COMPACT_ATOMS: atom_id res chain seq x y z
N MET A 1 -0.58 -9.65 15.50
CA MET A 1 -0.17 -8.36 16.11
C MET A 1 1.31 -8.04 15.90
N ILE A 2 2.29 -8.79 16.43
CA ILE A 2 3.72 -8.41 16.29
C ILE A 2 4.24 -8.55 14.84
N ARG A 3 3.81 -9.60 14.11
CA ARG A 3 4.24 -9.81 12.71
C ARG A 3 3.66 -8.78 11.74
N ASP A 4 2.43 -8.35 11.98
CA ASP A 4 1.71 -7.43 11.10
C ASP A 4 2.34 -6.03 11.16
N GLY A 5 2.63 -5.54 12.37
CA GLY A 5 3.33 -4.26 12.56
C GLY A 5 4.74 -4.23 11.96
N LEU A 6 5.47 -5.36 11.99
CA LEU A 6 6.80 -5.45 11.37
C LEU A 6 6.71 -5.30 9.85
N LEU A 7 5.72 -5.94 9.20
CA LEU A 7 5.49 -5.81 7.76
C LEU A 7 5.12 -4.38 7.39
N THR A 8 4.26 -3.73 8.18
CA THR A 8 3.90 -2.32 7.99
C THR A 8 5.13 -1.43 8.05
N ILE A 9 5.91 -1.51 9.13
CA ILE A 9 7.13 -0.70 9.30
C ILE A 9 8.14 -0.97 8.18
N ALA A 10 8.37 -2.24 7.84
CA ALA A 10 9.28 -2.61 6.75
C ALA A 10 8.83 -2.01 5.41
N SER A 11 7.53 -1.94 5.17
CA SER A 11 6.98 -1.34 3.94
C SER A 11 7.27 0.16 3.88
N PHE A 12 7.08 0.90 4.97
CA PHE A 12 7.46 2.32 5.04
C PHE A 12 8.96 2.52 4.89
N VAL A 13 9.78 1.77 5.62
CA VAL A 13 11.25 1.87 5.54
C VAL A 13 11.74 1.56 4.11
N SER A 14 11.11 0.60 3.42
CA SER A 14 11.48 0.24 2.05
C SER A 14 11.31 1.39 1.07
N THR A 15 10.34 2.29 1.26
CA THR A 15 10.13 3.45 0.36
C THR A 15 11.32 4.42 0.32
N MET A 16 12.17 4.40 1.37
CA MET A 16 13.32 5.27 1.52
C MET A 16 14.63 4.62 1.09
N ILE A 17 14.75 3.28 1.22
CA ILE A 17 16.01 2.55 1.06
C ILE A 17 16.02 1.69 -0.20
N LEU A 18 14.90 1.08 -0.56
CA LEU A 18 14.82 0.10 -1.63
C LEU A 18 14.37 0.74 -2.95
N PRO A 19 14.78 0.18 -4.10
CA PRO A 19 14.22 0.56 -5.39
C PRO A 19 12.71 0.32 -5.45
N TRP A 20 12.02 1.20 -6.17
CA TRP A 20 10.56 1.24 -6.22
C TRP A 20 9.84 -0.10 -6.48
N PRO A 21 10.32 -1.00 -7.38
CA PRO A 21 9.67 -2.29 -7.59
C PRO A 21 9.60 -3.16 -6.33
N PHE A 22 10.64 -3.14 -5.48
CA PHE A 22 10.66 -3.93 -4.25
C PHE A 22 9.68 -3.38 -3.21
N THR A 23 9.59 -2.06 -3.11
CA THR A 23 8.60 -1.37 -2.26
C THR A 23 7.18 -1.73 -2.64
N ILE A 24 6.87 -1.78 -3.94
CA ILE A 24 5.53 -2.16 -4.43
C ILE A 24 5.19 -3.60 -4.01
N VAL A 25 6.11 -4.55 -4.20
CA VAL A 25 5.89 -5.95 -3.80
C VAL A 25 5.63 -6.04 -2.30
N LEU A 26 6.45 -5.35 -1.49
CA LEU A 26 6.29 -5.38 -0.05
C LEU A 26 4.97 -4.74 0.41
N ALA A 27 4.57 -3.62 -0.20
CA ALA A 27 3.30 -2.96 0.04
C ALA A 27 2.10 -3.86 -0.31
N LEU A 28 2.18 -4.61 -1.41
CA LEU A 28 1.14 -5.57 -1.80
C LEU A 28 1.03 -6.72 -0.80
N VAL A 29 2.17 -7.30 -0.38
CA VAL A 29 2.18 -8.36 0.63
C VAL A 29 1.58 -7.86 1.94
N ALA A 30 1.97 -6.66 2.39
CA ALA A 30 1.43 -6.05 3.60
C ALA A 30 -0.08 -5.74 3.46
N GLY A 31 -0.52 -5.32 2.28
CA GLY A 31 -1.92 -5.06 1.96
C GLY A 31 -2.86 -6.25 2.16
N PHE A 32 -2.40 -7.49 1.93
CA PHE A 32 -3.20 -8.69 2.19
C PHE A 32 -3.58 -8.85 3.66
N PHE A 33 -2.71 -8.42 4.57
CA PHE A 33 -2.97 -8.43 6.01
C PHE A 33 -3.77 -7.19 6.43
N GLU A 34 -3.39 -6.03 5.90
CA GLU A 34 -3.93 -4.74 6.30
C GLU A 34 -4.22 -3.88 5.06
N PRO A 35 -5.47 -3.89 4.55
CA PRO A 35 -5.81 -3.37 3.22
C PRO A 35 -5.48 -1.90 2.99
N LEU A 36 -5.34 -1.10 4.04
CA LEU A 36 -5.04 0.33 3.95
C LEU A 36 -3.54 0.65 3.77
N ILE A 37 -2.65 -0.34 3.92
CA ILE A 37 -1.21 -0.12 3.82
C ILE A 37 -0.77 0.42 2.44
N PRO A 38 -1.21 -0.15 1.30
CA PRO A 38 -0.84 0.36 -0.02
C PRO A 38 -1.18 1.85 -0.20
N PHE A 39 -2.35 2.28 0.27
CA PHE A 39 -2.74 3.69 0.25
C PHE A 39 -1.86 4.57 1.15
N ALA A 40 -1.60 4.14 2.38
CA ALA A 40 -0.76 4.90 3.30
C ALA A 40 0.68 5.07 2.78
N ILE A 41 1.23 4.03 2.15
CA ILE A 41 2.53 4.09 1.46
C ILE A 41 2.48 5.03 0.26
N GLY A 42 1.39 5.02 -0.50
CA GLY A 42 1.17 5.95 -1.61
C GLY A 42 1.23 7.42 -1.17
N ILE A 43 0.51 7.75 -0.09
CA ILE A 43 0.57 9.09 0.52
C ILE A 43 2.01 9.41 0.94
N PHE A 44 2.66 8.49 1.64
CA PHE A 44 4.02 8.70 2.11
C PHE A 44 4.99 8.95 0.95
N ALA A 45 4.89 8.17 -0.13
CA ALA A 45 5.73 8.33 -1.31
C ALA A 45 5.47 9.64 -2.05
N ASP A 46 4.21 10.05 -2.22
CA ASP A 46 3.90 11.36 -2.82
C ASP A 46 4.46 12.51 -1.97
N THR A 47 4.44 12.39 -0.63
CA THR A 47 5.05 13.41 0.25
C THR A 47 6.57 13.38 0.20
N LEU A 48 7.19 12.20 0.12
CA LEU A 48 8.64 12.02 0.13
C LEU A 48 9.28 12.48 -1.18
N TYR A 49 8.62 12.19 -2.31
CA TYR A 49 9.09 12.52 -3.65
C TYR A 49 8.43 13.76 -4.23
N TYR A 50 7.76 14.57 -3.40
CA TYR A 50 7.21 15.84 -3.82
C TYR A 50 8.33 16.78 -4.27
N ALA A 51 8.33 17.15 -5.55
CA ALA A 51 9.26 18.12 -6.12
C ALA A 51 8.49 19.31 -6.67
N PRO A 52 8.84 20.56 -6.29
CA PRO A 52 8.21 21.75 -6.87
C PRO A 52 8.38 21.74 -8.41
N GLY A 53 7.27 21.66 -9.14
CA GLY A 53 7.25 21.65 -10.61
C GLY A 53 7.11 20.26 -11.27
N ALA A 54 7.25 19.16 -10.52
CA ALA A 54 6.69 17.88 -10.94
C ALA A 54 5.16 17.94 -10.77
N GLY A 55 4.41 17.37 -11.72
CA GLY A 55 2.96 17.56 -11.82
C GLY A 55 2.20 17.42 -10.49
N ALA A 56 1.16 18.22 -10.29
CA ALA A 56 0.43 18.34 -9.03
C ALA A 56 -0.42 17.11 -8.63
N VAL A 57 -0.31 16.00 -9.36
CA VAL A 57 -1.17 14.83 -9.16
C VAL A 57 -0.47 13.81 -8.26
N PRO A 58 -1.05 13.43 -7.10
CA PRO A 58 -0.49 12.45 -6.18
C PRO A 58 -0.71 11.03 -6.73
N LEU A 59 0.07 10.66 -7.74
CA LEU A 59 -0.10 9.41 -8.47
C LEU A 59 0.06 8.19 -7.57
N TYR A 60 1.03 8.20 -6.64
CA TYR A 60 1.27 7.05 -5.78
C TYR A 60 0.11 6.81 -4.82
N SER A 61 -0.50 7.87 -4.29
CA SER A 61 -1.70 7.81 -3.47
C SER A 61 -2.89 7.27 -4.24
N VAL A 62 -3.09 7.72 -5.49
CA VAL A 62 -4.20 7.24 -6.34
C VAL A 62 -4.05 5.75 -6.62
N TYR A 63 -2.86 5.29 -7.02
CA TYR A 63 -2.60 3.86 -7.24
C TYR A 63 -2.74 3.06 -5.94
N GLY A 64 -2.20 3.56 -4.83
CA GLY A 64 -2.33 2.93 -3.53
C GLY A 64 -3.79 2.77 -3.10
N LEU A 65 -4.62 3.79 -3.34
CA LEU A 65 -6.06 3.75 -3.06
C LEU A 65 -6.77 2.69 -3.90
N VAL A 66 -6.51 2.64 -5.20
CA VAL A 66 -7.09 1.62 -6.09
C VAL A 66 -6.74 0.22 -5.62
N VAL A 67 -5.46 -0.03 -5.28
CA VAL A 67 -5.00 -1.32 -4.75
C VAL A 67 -5.71 -1.67 -3.43
N SER A 68 -5.78 -0.71 -2.50
CA SER A 68 -6.50 -0.89 -1.23
C SER A 68 -7.97 -1.25 -1.42
N LEU A 69 -8.65 -0.61 -2.37
CA LEU A 69 -10.04 -0.92 -2.72
C LEU A 69 -10.17 -2.32 -3.33
N VAL A 70 -9.30 -2.70 -4.26
CA VAL A 70 -9.29 -4.04 -4.87
C VAL A 70 -9.09 -5.12 -3.80
N ILE A 71 -8.10 -4.96 -2.91
CA ILE A 71 -7.85 -5.92 -1.83
C ILE A 71 -9.07 -6.04 -0.91
N THR A 72 -9.66 -4.90 -0.52
CA THR A 72 -10.84 -4.89 0.34
C THR A 72 -12.03 -5.57 -0.33
N PHE A 73 -12.24 -5.31 -1.62
CA PHE A 73 -13.29 -5.94 -2.41
C PHE A 73 -13.08 -7.46 -2.51
N VAL A 74 -11.89 -7.92 -2.88
CA VAL A 74 -11.55 -9.34 -2.95
C VAL A 74 -11.78 -10.02 -1.60
N ARG A 75 -11.35 -9.39 -0.50
CA ARG A 75 -11.56 -9.90 0.85
C ARG A 75 -13.04 -9.99 1.22
N SER A 76 -13.83 -9.00 0.84
CA SER A 76 -15.29 -9.00 1.03
C SER A 76 -15.96 -10.15 0.26
N GLN A 77 -15.58 -10.37 -0.99
CA GLN A 77 -16.10 -11.47 -1.80
C GLN A 77 -15.74 -12.84 -1.21
N LEU A 78 -14.50 -13.06 -0.75
CA LEU A 78 -14.08 -14.31 -0.13
C LEU A 78 -14.81 -14.60 1.19
N HIS A 79 -15.07 -13.56 1.99
CA HIS A 79 -15.84 -13.70 3.22
C HIS A 79 -17.31 -14.02 2.92
N SER A 80 -17.89 -13.39 1.88
CA SER A 80 -19.27 -13.64 1.46
C SER A 80 -19.47 -14.99 0.75
N SER A 81 -18.45 -15.53 0.08
CA SER A 81 -18.52 -16.84 -0.59
C SER A 81 -18.36 -18.02 0.35
N THR A 82 -17.96 -17.77 1.60
CA THR A 82 -17.99 -18.78 2.66
C THR A 82 -19.44 -18.95 3.12
N ILE A 83 -20.27 -19.46 2.22
CA ILE A 83 -21.60 -19.99 2.54
C ILE A 83 -21.35 -21.34 3.21
N ARG A 84 -21.67 -21.40 4.50
CA ARG A 84 -21.58 -22.58 5.34
C ARG A 84 -22.62 -23.62 4.96
#